data_AF-A0A9D1YT48-F1
#
_entry.id   AF-A0A9D1YT48-F1
#
_cell.length_a   1.000
_cell.length_b   1.000
_cell.length_c   1.000
_cell.angle_alpha   90.00
_cell.angle_beta   90.00
_cell.angle_gamma   90.00
#
_symmetry.space_group_name_H-M   'P 1'
#
loop_
_entity.id
_entity.type
_entity.pdbx_description
1 polymer ?
#
loop_
_entity_poly.entity_id
_entity_poly.type
_entity_poly.pdbx_seq_one_letter_code
_entity_poly.pdbx_strand_id
1 'polypeptide(L)'
;MLQLDHLVIIAPTLEAGAAHVYNELGVEMSPGGKHPQMGTHNLLLRLGDEVLLEVIAIDPAARPPSRPRWFGLDDSDHVRNEWDAGRRLRAWVAQTDDIGTVLRSHSDLLGEATPVSRGERTWRFTLRHDGQLPAGGIVPR
;
A
#
# COMPACT_ATOMS: atom_id res chain seq x y z
N MET A 1 -11.70 -8.69 14.76
CA MET A 1 -11.89 -7.23 14.94
C MET A 1 -10.98 -6.54 13.94
N LEU A 2 -11.39 -5.41 13.35
CA LEU A 2 -10.51 -4.64 12.46
C LEU A 2 -9.77 -3.59 13.28
N GLN A 3 -8.45 -3.49 13.10
CA GLN A 3 -7.60 -2.47 13.72
C GLN A 3 -6.81 -1.74 12.63
N LEU A 4 -6.58 -0.44 12.81
CA LEU A 4 -5.73 0.32 11.90
C LEU A 4 -4.30 -0.23 11.97
N ASP A 5 -3.76 -0.61 10.82
CA ASP A 5 -2.38 -1.08 10.69
C ASP A 5 -1.49 0.06 10.18
N HIS A 6 -1.81 0.61 9.01
CA HIS A 6 -1.05 1.73 8.47
C HIS A 6 -1.85 2.60 7.49
N LEU A 7 -1.35 3.83 7.34
CA LEU A 7 -1.76 4.79 6.35
C LEU A 7 -0.80 4.71 5.14
N VAL A 8 -1.30 4.90 3.93
CA VAL A 8 -0.52 4.71 2.69
C VAL A 8 -0.52 5.97 1.84
N ILE A 9 0.69 6.51 1.63
CA ILE A 9 1.00 7.47 0.59
C ILE A 9 1.41 6.71 -0.67
N ILE A 10 0.63 6.87 -1.73
CA ILE A 10 0.90 6.23 -3.02
C ILE A 10 1.66 7.22 -3.89
N ALA A 11 2.96 6.98 -4.06
CA ALA A 11 3.88 7.92 -4.69
C ALA A 11 4.28 7.49 -6.13
N PRO A 12 4.58 8.45 -7.02
CA PRO A 12 5.10 8.14 -8.35
C PRO A 12 6.51 7.54 -8.30
N THR A 13 7.32 7.93 -7.32
CA THR A 13 8.61 7.30 -6.98
C THR A 13 8.81 7.31 -5.47
N LEU A 14 9.71 6.46 -4.96
CA LEU A 14 10.01 6.39 -3.54
C LEU A 14 10.67 7.69 -3.04
N GLU A 15 11.51 8.30 -3.87
CA GLU A 15 12.21 9.56 -3.58
C GLU A 15 11.24 10.73 -3.49
N ALA A 16 10.26 10.82 -4.40
CA ALA A 16 9.22 11.84 -4.33
C ALA A 16 8.37 11.68 -3.05
N GLY A 17 8.05 10.44 -2.71
CA GLY A 17 7.40 10.06 -1.45
C GLY A 17 8.18 10.52 -0.20
N ALA A 18 9.46 10.17 -0.14
CA ALA A 18 10.34 10.53 0.97
C ALA A 18 10.45 12.05 1.13
N ALA A 19 10.68 12.76 0.02
CA ALA A 19 10.81 14.21 0.02
C ALA A 19 9.50 14.88 0.48
N HIS A 20 8.34 14.37 0.07
CA HIS A 20 7.06 14.88 0.55
C HIS A 20 6.92 14.72 2.06
N VAL A 21 7.18 13.53 2.61
CA VAL A 21 7.05 13.31 4.07
C VAL A 21 8.02 14.19 4.85
N TYR A 22 9.27 14.32 4.38
CA TYR A 22 10.23 15.23 5.00
C TYR A 22 9.77 16.69 4.96
N ASN A 23 9.23 17.16 3.83
CA ASN A 23 8.79 18.54 3.69
C ASN A 23 7.57 18.86 4.57
N GLU A 24 6.63 17.93 4.74
CA GLU A 24 5.42 18.17 5.56
C GLU A 24 5.66 17.95 7.06
N LEU A 25 6.48 16.96 7.43
CA LEU A 25 6.62 16.51 8.81
C LEU A 25 7.99 16.77 9.42
N GLY A 26 9.01 17.08 8.62
CA GLY A 26 10.39 17.29 9.08
C GLY A 26 11.12 16.02 9.51
N VAL A 27 10.62 14.83 9.13
CA VAL A 27 11.15 13.54 9.56
C VAL A 27 11.60 12.70 8.37
N GLU A 28 12.79 12.11 8.47
CA GLU A 28 13.29 11.13 7.50
C GLU A 28 12.61 9.77 7.71
N MET A 29 12.13 9.17 6.63
CA MET A 29 11.56 7.83 6.68
C MET A 29 12.65 6.77 6.66
N SER A 30 12.40 5.66 7.35
CA SER A 30 13.30 4.50 7.33
C SER A 30 13.03 3.61 6.11
N PRO A 31 14.05 2.96 5.55
CA PRO A 31 13.85 1.90 4.55
C PRO A 31 12.89 0.84 5.08
N GLY A 32 11.83 0.55 4.33
CA GLY A 32 10.96 -0.57 4.60
C GLY A 32 11.52 -1.84 3.96
N GLY A 33 11.13 -2.12 2.73
CA GLY A 33 11.65 -3.20 1.93
C GLY A 33 11.00 -3.30 0.55
N LYS A 34 11.28 -4.43 -0.11
CA LYS A 34 10.80 -4.74 -1.45
C LYS A 34 9.72 -5.81 -1.36
N HIS A 35 8.75 -5.75 -2.27
CA HIS A 35 7.66 -6.70 -2.40
C HIS A 35 7.76 -7.41 -3.76
N PRO A 36 8.52 -8.51 -3.87
CA PRO A 36 8.79 -9.16 -5.16
C PRO A 36 7.52 -9.57 -5.90
N GLN A 37 6.49 -10.04 -5.18
CA GLN A 37 5.22 -10.48 -5.75
C GLN A 37 4.41 -9.34 -6.39
N MET A 38 4.70 -8.09 -5.99
CA MET A 38 3.97 -6.90 -6.44
C MET A 38 4.89 -5.90 -7.16
N GLY A 39 6.18 -6.20 -7.33
CA GLY A 39 7.14 -5.31 -7.97
C GLY A 39 7.16 -3.89 -7.40
N THR A 40 7.05 -3.75 -6.07
CA THR A 40 7.00 -2.46 -5.35
C THR A 40 8.04 -2.41 -4.25
N HIS A 41 8.31 -1.22 -3.76
CA HIS A 41 9.15 -0.97 -2.58
C HIS A 41 8.54 0.14 -1.72
N ASN A 42 8.92 0.19 -0.45
CA ASN A 42 8.36 1.15 0.49
C ASN A 42 9.39 1.78 1.44
N LEU A 43 8.98 2.91 2.01
CA LEU A 43 9.56 3.53 3.19
C LEU A 43 8.52 3.54 4.30
N LEU A 44 8.99 3.52 5.55
CA LEU A 44 8.15 3.44 6.73
C LEU A 44 8.51 4.56 7.71
N LEU A 45 7.48 5.14 8.30
CA LEU A 45 7.56 6.03 9.45
C LEU A 45 6.62 5.51 10.53
N ARG A 46 7.09 5.36 11.77
CA ARG A 46 6.23 5.00 12.90
C ARG A 46 5.43 6.23 13.35
N LEU A 47 4.11 6.10 13.43
CA LEU A 47 3.21 7.12 13.99
C LEU A 47 2.83 6.84 15.45
N GLY A 48 3.26 5.69 15.98
CA GLY A 48 3.05 5.23 17.34
C GLY A 48 3.58 3.82 17.50
N ASP A 49 3.10 3.12 18.53
CA ASP A 49 3.55 1.74 18.81
C ASP A 49 3.09 0.76 17.73
N GLU A 50 1.84 0.91 17.27
CA GLU A 50 1.18 -0.05 16.37
C GLU A 50 0.92 0.48 14.95
N VAL A 51 0.94 1.81 14.74
CA VAL A 51 0.54 2.42 13.47
C VAL A 51 1.73 2.96 12.69
N LEU A 52 1.77 2.67 11.39
CA LEU A 52 2.78 3.18 10.46
C LEU A 52 2.17 4.16 9.44
N LEU A 53 3.02 5.03 8.92
CA LEU A 53 2.86 5.68 7.64
C LEU A 53 3.77 4.98 6.64
N GLU A 54 3.19 4.45 5.57
CA GLU A 54 3.88 3.83 4.45
C GLU A 54 3.90 4.78 3.27
N VAL A 55 5.07 5.00 2.68
CA VAL A 55 5.19 5.47 1.31
C VAL A 55 5.46 4.26 0.44
N ILE A 56 4.66 4.06 -0.61
CA ILE A 56 4.83 2.96 -1.55
C ILE A 56 4.90 3.45 -2.99
N ALA A 57 5.78 2.82 -3.78
CA ALA A 57 5.94 3.07 -5.20
C ALA A 57 6.33 1.78 -5.95
N ILE A 58 6.24 1.81 -7.28
CA ILE A 58 6.79 0.74 -8.14
C ILE A 58 8.32 0.74 -7.99
N ASP A 59 8.90 -0.45 -7.76
CA ASP A 59 10.36 -0.62 -7.76
C ASP A 59 10.85 -0.74 -9.21
N PRO A 60 11.59 0.26 -9.75
CA PRO A 60 12.05 0.22 -11.14
C PRO A 60 13.05 -0.91 -11.42
N ALA A 61 13.68 -1.46 -10.37
CA ALA A 61 14.59 -2.59 -10.50
C ALA A 61 13.88 -3.96 -10.39
N ALA A 62 12.60 -3.99 -10.04
CA ALA A 62 11.85 -5.23 -9.91
C ALA A 62 11.32 -5.71 -11.27
N ARG A 63 11.23 -7.03 -11.43
CA ARG A 63 10.49 -7.60 -12.57
C ARG A 63 9.00 -7.27 -12.43
N PRO A 64 8.31 -6.90 -13.52
CA PRO A 64 6.87 -6.74 -13.48
C PRO A 64 6.17 -8.00 -12.98
N PRO A 65 5.20 -7.88 -12.04
CA PRO A 65 4.44 -9.04 -11.58
C PRO A 65 3.50 -9.56 -12.67
N SER A 66 3.05 -10.80 -12.54
CA SER A 66 2.10 -11.44 -13.46
C SER A 66 0.63 -11.02 -13.24
N ARG A 67 0.41 -10.02 -12.38
CA ARG A 67 -0.91 -9.51 -11.99
C ARG A 67 -0.85 -8.00 -11.77
N PRO A 68 -1.99 -7.30 -11.80
CA PRO A 68 -2.04 -5.89 -11.45
C PRO A 68 -1.44 -5.64 -10.06
N ARG A 69 -0.66 -4.57 -9.95
CA ARG A 69 -0.11 -4.11 -8.68
C ARG A 69 -1.24 -3.58 -7.79
N TRP A 70 -1.07 -3.74 -6.49
CA TRP A 70 -1.99 -3.18 -5.51
C TRP A 70 -2.00 -1.65 -5.59
N PHE A 71 -2.96 -1.06 -4.88
CA PHE A 71 -3.11 0.39 -4.75
C PHE A 71 -3.24 1.15 -6.09
N GLY A 72 -3.63 0.47 -7.18
CA GLY A 72 -3.79 1.07 -8.50
C GLY A 72 -2.48 1.58 -9.12
N LEU A 73 -1.32 1.09 -8.65
CA LEU A 73 -0.01 1.62 -9.04
C LEU A 73 0.31 1.50 -10.54
N ASP A 74 -0.34 0.59 -11.25
CA ASP A 74 -0.09 0.40 -12.68
C ASP A 74 -0.65 1.53 -13.55
N ASP A 75 -1.62 2.32 -13.05
CA ASP A 75 -2.07 3.55 -13.71
C ASP A 75 -1.17 4.72 -13.32
N SER A 76 0.01 4.76 -13.93
CA SER A 76 1.06 5.74 -13.59
C SER A 76 0.64 7.19 -13.88
N ASP A 77 -0.20 7.41 -14.89
CA ASP A 77 -0.73 8.74 -15.20
C ASP A 77 -1.71 9.18 -14.11
N HIS A 78 -2.62 8.30 -13.68
CA HIS A 78 -3.50 8.60 -12.56
C HIS A 78 -2.71 8.84 -11.27
N VAL A 79 -1.71 8.00 -10.95
CA VAL A 79 -0.85 8.20 -9.76
C VAL A 79 -0.19 9.59 -9.80
N ARG A 80 0.35 10.01 -10.95
CA ARG A 80 0.96 11.33 -11.11
C ARG A 80 -0.05 12.46 -10.98
N ASN A 81 -1.21 12.35 -11.64
CA ASN A 81 -2.26 13.36 -11.59
C ASN A 81 -2.78 13.57 -10.15
N GLU A 82 -3.00 12.49 -9.40
CA GLU A 82 -3.41 12.56 -7.99
C GLU A 82 -2.31 13.19 -7.12
N TRP A 83 -1.05 12.79 -7.36
CA TRP A 83 0.12 13.31 -6.65
C TRP A 83 0.29 14.82 -6.82
N ASP A 84 0.20 15.30 -8.06
CA ASP A 84 0.35 16.70 -8.43
C ASP A 84 -0.84 17.54 -7.91
N ALA A 85 -2.02 16.94 -7.81
CA ALA A 85 -3.20 17.55 -7.20
C ALA A 85 -3.20 17.49 -5.66
N GLY A 86 -2.13 17.00 -5.02
CA GLY A 86 -1.99 16.93 -3.56
C GLY A 86 -2.73 15.77 -2.88
N ARG A 87 -3.41 14.90 -3.64
CA ARG A 87 -4.11 13.71 -3.13
C ARG A 87 -3.11 12.56 -3.00
N ARG A 88 -2.22 12.66 -2.00
CA ARG A 88 -1.06 11.76 -1.85
C ARG A 88 -1.31 10.60 -0.87
N LEU A 89 -1.90 10.90 0.29
CA LEU A 89 -2.44 9.89 1.21
C LEU A 89 -3.76 9.36 0.64
N ARG A 90 -3.76 8.12 0.16
CA ARG A 90 -4.85 7.59 -0.69
C ARG A 90 -5.37 6.21 -0.29
N ALA A 91 -4.71 5.55 0.65
CA ALA A 91 -5.22 4.28 1.18
C ALA A 91 -4.87 4.13 2.66
N TRP A 92 -5.50 3.14 3.26
CA TRP A 92 -5.19 2.67 4.60
C TRP A 92 -5.45 1.18 4.67
N VAL A 93 -4.79 0.51 5.61
CA VAL A 93 -4.83 -0.93 5.78
C VAL A 93 -5.34 -1.24 7.17
N ALA A 94 -6.23 -2.23 7.26
CA ALA A 94 -6.71 -2.73 8.52
C ALA A 94 -6.25 -4.18 8.73
N GLN A 95 -5.69 -4.46 9.89
CA GLN A 95 -5.33 -5.81 10.30
C GLN A 95 -6.48 -6.51 11.02
N THR A 96 -6.49 -7.85 10.93
CA THR A 96 -7.44 -8.73 11.60
C THR A 96 -6.86 -10.13 11.73
N ASP A 97 -7.18 -10.82 12.83
CA ASP A 97 -6.86 -12.24 13.01
C ASP A 97 -7.75 -13.17 12.17
N ASP A 98 -8.84 -12.66 11.59
CA ASP A 98 -9.80 -13.45 10.82
C ASP A 98 -10.20 -12.75 9.51
N ILE A 99 -9.27 -12.75 8.55
CA ILE A 99 -9.50 -12.24 7.18
C ILE A 99 -10.57 -13.03 6.44
N GLY A 100 -10.76 -14.31 6.77
CA GLY A 100 -11.77 -15.17 6.16
C GLY A 100 -13.19 -14.67 6.45
N THR A 101 -13.46 -14.31 7.70
CA THR A 101 -14.76 -13.74 8.09
C THR A 101 -15.06 -12.41 7.40
N VAL A 102 -14.06 -11.53 7.26
CA VAL A 102 -14.23 -10.26 6.55
C VAL A 102 -14.61 -10.51 5.08
N LEU A 103 -13.91 -11.43 4.42
CA LEU A 103 -14.11 -11.71 3.00
C LEU A 103 -15.43 -12.42 2.68
N ARG A 104 -16.01 -13.20 3.60
CA ARG A 104 -17.33 -13.83 3.36
C ARG A 104 -18.43 -12.84 2.98
N SER A 105 -18.34 -11.59 3.45
CA SER A 105 -19.36 -10.57 3.19
C SER A 105 -18.88 -9.45 2.24
N HIS A 106 -17.57 -9.39 1.93
CA HIS A 106 -16.97 -8.25 1.25
C HIS A 106 -15.96 -8.64 0.15
N SER A 107 -15.95 -9.90 -0.33
CA SER A 107 -15.03 -10.36 -1.38
C SER A 107 -15.13 -9.55 -2.66
N ASP A 108 -16.31 -9.08 -3.04
CA ASP A 108 -16.50 -8.27 -4.26
C ASP A 108 -15.78 -6.92 -4.17
N LEU A 109 -15.64 -6.41 -2.94
CA LEU A 109 -14.99 -5.14 -2.66
C LEU A 109 -13.49 -5.31 -2.38
N LEU A 110 -13.09 -6.34 -1.66
CA LEU A 110 -11.71 -6.52 -1.19
C LEU A 110 -10.87 -7.48 -2.05
N GLY A 111 -11.54 -8.33 -2.84
CA GLY A 111 -10.91 -9.37 -3.64
C GLY A 111 -10.60 -10.63 -2.83
N GLU A 112 -9.43 -11.21 -3.06
CA GLU A 112 -9.02 -12.48 -2.45
C GLU A 112 -7.89 -12.29 -1.42
N ALA A 113 -7.90 -13.10 -0.36
CA ALA A 113 -6.79 -13.14 0.59
C ALA A 113 -5.60 -13.89 -0.03
N THR A 114 -4.58 -13.15 -0.46
CA THR A 114 -3.36 -13.68 -1.07
C THR A 114 -2.22 -13.73 -0.04
N PRO A 115 -1.45 -14.84 0.06
CA PRO A 115 -0.21 -14.86 0.83
C PRO A 115 0.85 -13.95 0.19
N VAL A 116 1.37 -13.01 0.98
CA VAL A 116 2.46 -12.10 0.57
C VAL A 116 3.65 -12.29 1.50
N SER A 117 4.86 -12.21 0.96
CA SER A 117 6.09 -12.33 1.73
C SER A 117 7.09 -11.20 1.44
N ARG A 118 7.89 -10.91 2.47
CA ARG A 118 9.01 -9.98 2.44
C ARG A 118 10.12 -10.49 3.36
N GLY A 119 11.15 -11.11 2.77
CA GLY A 119 12.13 -11.90 3.52
C GLY A 119 11.44 -13.04 4.26
N GLU A 120 11.75 -13.21 5.54
CA GLU A 120 11.14 -14.24 6.41
C GLU A 120 9.70 -13.90 6.86
N ARG A 121 9.22 -12.67 6.59
CA ARG A 121 7.87 -12.25 7.00
C ARG A 121 6.85 -12.70 5.96
N THR A 122 5.77 -13.33 6.43
CA THR A 122 4.64 -13.75 5.59
C THR A 122 3.34 -13.31 6.25
N TRP A 123 2.41 -12.78 5.46
CA TRP A 123 1.07 -12.39 5.89
C TRP A 123 0.06 -12.66 4.77
N ARG A 124 -1.23 -12.49 5.05
CA ARG A 124 -2.27 -12.49 4.02
C ARG A 124 -2.73 -11.06 3.78
N PHE A 125 -2.91 -10.70 2.51
CA PHE A 125 -3.35 -9.38 2.11
C PHE A 125 -4.51 -9.49 1.12
N THR A 126 -5.49 -8.59 1.20
CA THR A 126 -6.62 -8.58 0.26
C THR A 126 -6.17 -7.99 -1.08
N LEU A 127 -6.26 -8.77 -2.15
CA LEU A 127 -5.91 -8.33 -3.50
C LEU A 127 -7.15 -8.39 -4.39
N ARG A 128 -7.52 -7.23 -4.92
CA ARG A 128 -8.51 -7.16 -6.00
C ARG A 128 -7.87 -7.57 -7.31
N HIS A 129 -8.66 -8.23 -8.16
CA HIS A 129 -8.22 -8.68 -9.48
C HIS A 129 -7.77 -7.52 -10.39
N ASP A 130 -8.34 -6.34 -10.20
CA ASP A 130 -8.04 -5.10 -10.94
C ASP A 130 -6.90 -4.28 -10.33
N GLY A 131 -6.38 -4.67 -9.17
CA GLY A 131 -5.34 -3.92 -8.43
C GLY A 131 -5.81 -2.60 -7.81
N GLN A 132 -7.02 -2.13 -8.13
CA GLN A 132 -7.54 -0.80 -7.77
C GLN A 132 -7.90 -0.69 -6.30
N LEU A 133 -7.91 0.54 -5.78
CA LEU A 133 -8.29 0.80 -4.39
C LEU A 133 -9.77 0.46 -4.14
N PRO A 134 -10.10 -0.29 -3.06
CA PRO A 134 -11.50 -0.56 -2.72
C PRO A 134 -12.22 0.76 -2.40
N ALA A 135 -13.35 1.03 -3.07
CA ALA A 135 -14.10 2.27 -2.97
C ALA A 135 -13.24 3.54 -3.08
N GLY A 136 -12.24 3.54 -3.96
CA GLY A 136 -11.35 4.70 -4.16
C GLY A 136 -10.45 5.02 -2.96
N GLY A 137 -10.23 4.07 -2.04
CA GLY A 137 -9.37 4.24 -0.86
C GLY A 137 -10.11 4.57 0.43
N ILE A 138 -11.44 4.70 0.37
CA ILE A 138 -12.29 4.93 1.56
C ILE A 138 -12.32 3.68 2.45
N VAL A 139 -12.34 2.51 1.83
CA VAL A 139 -12.42 1.21 2.52
C VAL A 139 -11.00 0.69 2.75
N PRO A 140 -10.70 0.09 3.92
CA PRO A 140 -9.38 -0.45 4.16
C PRO A 140 -9.14 -1.69 3.30
N ARG A 141 -7.87 -1.89 2.94
CA ARG A 141 -7.39 -3.21 2.49
C ARG A 141 -7.30 -4.18 3.65
#